data_AF-A0A8K0PXR0-F1
#
_entry.id   AF-A0A8K0PXR0-F1
#
_cell.length_a   1.000
_cell.length_b   1.000
_cell.length_c   1.000
_cell.angle_alpha   90.00
_cell.angle_beta   90.00
_cell.angle_gamma   90.00
#
_symmetry.space_group_name_H-M   'P 1'
#
loop_
_entity.id
_entity.type
_entity.pdbx_description
1 polymer ?
#
loop_
_entity_poly.entity_id
_entity_poly.type
_entity_poly.pdbx_seq_one_letter_code
_entity_poly.pdbx_strand_id
1 'polypeptide(L)'
;MHTSWFSYSITKPYPFRWFTPVTIVVGVILTVIFTLVNLASSGFYMKTIYTDDPNGTMASETFWYMKEPFNWEADVAVKCQPKILSVGDRFFTSNLGLQYEIKSITRSTDGSTRPTSLPSVPYLNNTLEDCYLTQSVLNLQKADSAIRATWWLSWITSTAVATAFCTIMSEQGAVNLTLGVQYAGETDHIYDYVIEDNYTTHASTWWGTRLTNAYLAGVLATMSQIVYSEDSYLAHGAITYTRNETQNDIRSSEFFEVSKWFITSDGFIDQSERAVDSAMTEGLHHARLLHSLVSMDLGSCEAPNILLDNKSLRYAISAPDDDNRQKGGVLYGEASDMGAPQRFTSIPAPTRDANLTLLNETFSEFTPLMGDLGCNNVTIVSQYLCQVPQKKSTGTMLLAIVLADLVFLQAAWKLLNLIAEGMLPKKDPVVNFCEGCSGTLYQELQSGNVSRDVVDKRVSGTDESMVTLISR
;
A
#
# COMPACT_ATOMS: atom_id res chain seq x y z
N MET A 1 1.46 -17.30 -86.36
CA MET A 1 2.23 -16.69 -85.25
C MET A 1 1.41 -16.89 -83.99
N HIS A 2 1.88 -17.72 -83.05
CA HIS A 2 1.26 -17.87 -81.74
C HIS A 2 1.98 -16.95 -80.77
N THR A 3 1.30 -15.91 -80.29
CA THR A 3 1.74 -15.13 -79.13
C THR A 3 1.22 -15.83 -77.88
N SER A 4 2.10 -16.57 -77.21
CA SER A 4 1.78 -17.08 -75.87
C SER A 4 1.77 -15.90 -74.89
N TRP A 5 0.65 -15.69 -74.21
CA TRP A 5 0.46 -14.60 -73.25
C TRP A 5 1.21 -14.84 -71.91
N PHE A 6 1.92 -15.95 -71.79
CA PHE A 6 2.77 -16.26 -70.64
C PHE A 6 4.20 -15.79 -70.90
N SER A 7 4.57 -14.64 -70.31
CA SER A 7 5.97 -14.31 -70.09
C SER A 7 6.40 -14.90 -68.74
N TYR A 8 7.46 -15.69 -68.75
CA TYR A 8 8.15 -16.10 -67.53
C TYR A 8 9.36 -15.18 -67.36
N SER A 9 9.56 -14.64 -66.17
CA SER A 9 10.82 -13.97 -65.86
C SER A 9 11.93 -15.02 -65.94
N ILE A 10 12.93 -14.78 -66.80
CA ILE A 10 14.12 -15.63 -66.89
C ILE A 10 14.86 -15.49 -65.55
N THR A 11 14.76 -16.52 -64.72
CA THR A 11 15.50 -16.61 -63.46
C THR A 11 16.85 -17.23 -63.75
N LYS A 12 17.91 -16.41 -63.78
CA LYS A 12 19.28 -16.93 -63.84
C LYS A 12 19.71 -17.38 -62.43
N PRO A 13 20.40 -18.54 -62.29
CA PRO A 13 20.98 -18.92 -61.02
C PRO A 13 22.02 -17.87 -60.61
N TYR A 14 22.02 -17.50 -59.33
CA TYR A 14 23.01 -16.58 -58.78
C TYR A 14 24.43 -17.10 -59.05
N PRO A 15 25.37 -16.24 -59.48
CA PRO A 15 26.71 -16.68 -59.91
C PRO A 15 27.54 -17.27 -58.77
N PHE A 16 27.18 -16.97 -57.51
CA PHE A 16 27.91 -17.38 -56.32
C PHE A 16 27.34 -18.68 -55.72
N ARG A 17 28.07 -19.80 -55.85
CA ARG A 17 27.67 -21.12 -55.29
C ARG A 17 27.51 -21.14 -53.76
N TRP A 18 28.11 -20.18 -53.05
CA TRP A 18 28.02 -20.04 -51.60
C TRP A 18 26.79 -19.23 -51.15
N PHE A 19 26.09 -18.56 -52.07
CA PHE A 19 24.95 -17.72 -51.74
C PHE A 19 23.78 -18.55 -51.17
N THR A 20 23.40 -19.63 -51.86
CA THR A 20 22.30 -20.52 -51.44
C THR A 20 22.50 -21.13 -50.04
N PRO A 21 23.65 -21.76 -49.70
CA PRO A 21 23.85 -22.32 -48.35
C PRO A 21 23.90 -21.23 -47.27
N VAL A 22 24.49 -20.05 -47.56
CA VAL A 22 24.50 -18.93 -46.61
C VAL A 22 23.09 -18.41 -46.36
N THR A 23 22.27 -18.24 -47.39
CA THR A 23 20.89 -17.77 -47.25
C THR A 23 20.03 -18.75 -46.44
N ILE A 24 20.25 -20.06 -46.58
CA ILE A 24 19.57 -21.07 -45.75
C ILE A 24 19.99 -20.95 -44.28
N VAL A 25 21.30 -20.87 -44.00
CA VAL A 25 21.80 -20.75 -42.62
C VAL A 25 21.32 -19.46 -41.96
N VAL A 26 21.41 -18.33 -42.66
CA VAL A 26 20.91 -17.03 -42.18
C VAL A 26 19.41 -17.07 -41.99
N GLY A 27 18.66 -17.69 -42.90
CA GLY A 27 17.21 -17.88 -42.78
C GLY A 27 16.84 -18.66 -41.52
N VAL A 28 17.52 -19.76 -41.22
CA VAL A 28 17.30 -20.55 -40.00
C VAL A 28 17.63 -19.73 -38.75
N ILE A 29 18.75 -19.02 -38.73
CA ILE A 29 19.11 -18.16 -37.59
C ILE A 29 18.05 -17.07 -37.38
N LEU A 30 17.61 -16.40 -38.45
CA LEU A 30 16.56 -15.38 -38.39
C LEU A 30 15.22 -15.96 -37.92
N THR A 31 14.85 -17.17 -38.35
CA THR A 31 13.63 -17.83 -37.84
C THR A 31 13.68 -17.99 -36.33
N VAL A 32 14.78 -18.51 -35.78
CA VAL A 32 14.94 -18.71 -34.33
C VAL A 32 14.87 -17.38 -33.58
N ILE A 33 15.55 -16.35 -34.10
CA ILE A 33 15.55 -15.02 -33.49
C ILE A 33 14.15 -14.40 -33.52
N PHE A 34 13.46 -14.42 -34.66
CA PHE A 34 12.11 -13.86 -34.77
C PHE A 34 11.10 -14.59 -33.90
N THR A 35 11.18 -15.92 -33.80
CA THR A 35 10.31 -16.69 -32.91
C THR A 35 10.53 -16.27 -31.44
N LEU A 36 11.78 -16.06 -31.01
CA LEU A 36 12.08 -15.59 -29.64
C LEU A 36 11.56 -14.17 -29.38
N VAL A 37 11.74 -13.26 -30.32
CA VAL A 37 11.24 -11.87 -30.22
C VAL A 37 9.71 -11.84 -30.19
N ASN A 38 9.07 -12.61 -31.06
CA ASN A 38 7.60 -12.67 -31.14
C ASN A 38 6.99 -13.39 -29.94
N LEU A 39 7.68 -14.35 -29.34
CA LEU A 39 7.26 -14.95 -28.08
C LEU A 39 7.24 -13.90 -26.94
N ALA A 40 8.27 -13.06 -26.86
CA ALA A 40 8.35 -12.01 -25.84
C ALA A 40 7.26 -10.95 -26.00
N SER A 41 7.06 -10.44 -27.22
CA SER A 41 6.11 -9.35 -27.49
C SER A 41 4.65 -9.81 -27.60
N SER A 42 4.38 -10.94 -28.26
CA SER A 42 3.02 -11.39 -28.55
C SER A 42 2.53 -12.53 -27.66
N GLY A 43 3.39 -13.13 -26.84
CA GLY A 43 3.05 -14.30 -26.02
C GLY A 43 2.22 -14.00 -24.77
N PHE A 44 2.16 -12.73 -24.36
CA PHE A 44 1.58 -12.32 -23.09
C PHE A 44 0.46 -11.28 -23.27
N TYR A 45 -0.44 -11.20 -22.30
CA TYR A 45 -1.40 -10.12 -22.15
C TYR A 45 -1.44 -9.68 -20.69
N MET A 46 -1.72 -8.40 -20.44
CA MET A 46 -1.85 -7.90 -19.07
C MET A 46 -3.24 -8.25 -18.54
N LYS A 47 -3.29 -8.93 -17.39
CA LYS A 47 -4.52 -9.23 -16.67
C LYS A 47 -4.54 -8.46 -15.36
N THR A 48 -5.66 -7.82 -15.05
CA THR A 48 -5.88 -7.19 -13.74
C THR A 48 -6.21 -8.25 -12.70
N ILE A 49 -5.47 -8.23 -11.58
CA ILE A 49 -5.72 -9.05 -10.39
C ILE A 49 -5.83 -8.14 -9.17
N TYR A 50 -6.62 -8.56 -8.19
CA TYR A 50 -6.63 -7.94 -6.87
C TYR A 50 -5.63 -8.68 -5.98
N THR A 51 -4.78 -7.93 -5.28
CA THR A 51 -3.78 -8.47 -4.36
C THR A 51 -3.71 -7.61 -3.11
N ASP A 52 -3.43 -8.23 -1.96
CA ASP A 52 -3.19 -7.53 -0.70
C ASP A 52 -1.71 -7.17 -0.51
N ASP A 53 -0.81 -7.82 -1.27
CA ASP A 53 0.63 -7.53 -1.27
C ASP A 53 1.12 -7.08 -2.66
N PRO A 54 1.06 -5.77 -2.96
CA PRO A 54 1.55 -5.24 -4.23
C PRO A 54 3.06 -5.37 -4.36
N ASN A 55 3.83 -5.32 -3.26
CA ASN A 55 5.29 -5.39 -3.29
C ASN A 55 5.76 -6.80 -3.69
N GLY A 56 5.18 -7.84 -3.07
CA GLY A 56 5.42 -9.22 -3.48
C GLY A 56 4.96 -9.50 -4.91
N THR A 57 3.84 -8.91 -5.32
CA THR A 57 3.30 -9.07 -6.69
C THR A 57 4.19 -8.38 -7.73
N MET A 58 4.73 -7.20 -7.43
CA MET A 58 5.68 -6.50 -8.30
C MET A 58 7.05 -7.18 -8.34
N ALA A 59 7.47 -7.82 -7.25
CA ALA A 59 8.68 -8.63 -7.17
C ALA A 59 8.54 -10.03 -7.79
N SER A 60 7.32 -10.44 -8.14
CA SER A 60 7.06 -11.75 -8.75
C SER A 60 7.75 -11.89 -10.11
N GLU A 61 8.00 -13.15 -10.51
CA GLU A 61 8.99 -13.55 -11.53
C GLU A 61 9.05 -12.63 -12.76
N THR A 62 10.13 -11.84 -12.81
CA THR A 62 10.58 -11.20 -14.04
C THR A 62 10.97 -12.28 -15.04
N PHE A 63 10.28 -12.31 -16.19
CA PHE A 63 10.59 -13.27 -17.25
C PHE A 63 12.02 -13.09 -17.77
N TRP A 64 12.58 -14.14 -18.37
CA TRP A 64 13.97 -14.15 -18.85
C TRP A 64 14.31 -12.99 -19.80
N TYR A 65 13.34 -12.50 -20.58
CA TYR A 65 13.51 -11.42 -21.55
C TYR A 65 13.44 -10.01 -20.93
N MET A 66 13.04 -9.89 -19.67
CA MET A 66 13.06 -8.64 -18.89
C MET A 66 14.36 -8.44 -18.12
N LYS A 67 15.23 -9.45 -18.07
CA LYS A 67 16.53 -9.37 -17.42
C LYS A 67 17.58 -8.84 -18.39
N GLU A 68 18.62 -8.21 -17.86
CA GLU A 68 19.80 -7.85 -18.64
C GLU A 68 20.42 -9.13 -19.27
N PRO A 69 20.88 -9.10 -20.54
CA PRO A 69 21.12 -7.93 -21.40
C PRO A 69 19.95 -7.56 -22.34
N PHE A 70 18.84 -8.29 -22.30
CA PHE A 70 17.79 -8.16 -23.32
C PHE A 70 16.82 -7.02 -23.02
N ASN A 71 16.35 -6.84 -21.77
CA ASN A 71 15.46 -5.75 -21.33
C ASN A 71 14.39 -5.34 -22.37
N TRP A 72 13.74 -6.32 -23.00
CA TRP A 72 13.07 -6.13 -24.29
C TRP A 72 11.69 -5.47 -24.23
N GLU A 73 11.13 -5.18 -23.07
CA GLU A 73 9.93 -4.34 -22.93
C GLU A 73 9.67 -4.11 -21.43
N ALA A 74 10.06 -2.93 -20.93
CA ALA A 74 9.71 -2.49 -19.57
C ALA A 74 8.18 -2.27 -19.41
N ASP A 75 7.43 -2.23 -20.51
CA ASP A 75 5.98 -2.01 -20.50
C ASP A 75 5.16 -3.23 -20.10
N VAL A 76 5.76 -4.43 -20.10
CA VAL A 76 5.11 -5.68 -19.64
C VAL A 76 5.41 -5.94 -18.15
N ALA A 77 6.14 -5.04 -17.48
CA ALA A 77 6.39 -5.12 -16.04
C ALA A 77 5.07 -5.06 -15.25
N VAL A 78 5.04 -5.75 -14.11
CA VAL A 78 3.89 -5.71 -13.21
C VAL A 78 3.69 -4.29 -12.70
N LYS A 79 2.51 -3.70 -12.94
CA LYS A 79 2.16 -2.35 -12.49
C LYS A 79 0.98 -2.44 -11.53
N CYS A 80 1.19 -2.03 -10.28
CA CYS A 80 0.13 -1.91 -9.28
C CYS A 80 -0.36 -0.47 -9.17
N GLN A 81 -1.68 -0.29 -9.11
CA GLN A 81 -2.29 1.02 -8.90
C GLN A 81 -2.32 1.34 -7.40
N PRO A 82 -1.86 2.54 -6.98
CA PRO A 82 -1.95 2.94 -5.58
C PRO A 82 -3.41 3.13 -5.18
N LYS A 83 -3.72 2.79 -3.92
CA LYS A 83 -5.00 3.14 -3.30
C LYS A 83 -4.99 4.63 -2.98
N ILE A 84 -6.05 5.33 -3.35
CA ILE A 84 -6.22 6.73 -2.93
C ILE A 84 -6.82 6.73 -1.52
N LEU A 85 -6.10 7.30 -0.56
CA LEU A 85 -6.59 7.59 0.79
C LEU A 85 -7.14 9.01 0.82
N SER A 86 -8.39 9.17 1.23
CA SER A 86 -9.07 10.46 1.32
C SER A 86 -9.43 10.80 2.77
N VAL A 87 -9.59 12.10 3.05
CA VAL A 87 -10.09 12.54 4.36
C VAL A 87 -11.50 11.98 4.59
N GLY A 88 -11.72 11.37 5.76
CA GLY A 88 -12.95 10.67 6.14
C GLY A 88 -12.93 9.16 5.88
N ASP A 89 -11.92 8.64 5.17
CA ASP A 89 -11.78 7.21 4.96
C ASP A 89 -11.47 6.49 6.28
N ARG A 90 -12.02 5.28 6.42
CA ARG A 90 -11.78 4.40 7.56
C ARG A 90 -10.96 3.20 7.13
N PHE A 91 -10.03 2.79 7.98
CA PHE A 91 -9.17 1.65 7.69
C PHE A 91 -8.73 0.90 8.95
N PHE A 92 -8.21 -0.30 8.72
CA PHE A 92 -7.54 -1.12 9.71
C PHE A 92 -6.07 -1.27 9.33
N THR A 93 -5.25 -1.52 10.35
CA THR A 93 -3.85 -1.88 10.26
C THR A 93 -3.69 -3.37 9.99
N SER A 94 -2.52 -3.79 9.52
CA SER A 94 -2.17 -5.22 9.37
C SER A 94 -2.18 -5.98 10.70
N ASN A 95 -2.05 -5.27 11.84
CA ASN A 95 -2.19 -5.81 13.18
C ASN A 95 -3.66 -6.06 13.58
N LEU A 96 -4.63 -5.52 12.81
CA LEU A 96 -6.06 -5.66 13.07
C LEU A 96 -6.48 -5.26 14.50
N GLY A 97 -5.84 -4.24 15.08
CA GLY A 97 -6.19 -3.73 16.39
C GLY A 97 -7.39 -2.80 16.32
N LEU A 98 -7.15 -1.49 16.21
CA LEU A 98 -8.17 -0.45 16.27
C LEU A 98 -8.61 0.01 14.87
N GLN A 99 -9.82 0.58 14.81
CA GLN A 99 -10.30 1.27 13.62
C GLN A 99 -9.89 2.74 13.62
N TYR A 100 -9.28 3.19 12.53
CA TYR A 100 -8.85 4.58 12.34
C TYR A 100 -9.67 5.28 11.27
N GLU A 101 -9.87 6.58 11.45
CA GLU A 101 -10.47 7.49 10.49
C GLU A 101 -9.51 8.63 10.14
N ILE A 102 -9.30 8.91 8.86
CA ILE A 102 -8.42 9.99 8.43
C ILE A 102 -9.11 11.33 8.67
N LYS A 103 -8.59 12.15 9.60
CA LYS A 103 -9.11 13.48 9.91
C LYS A 103 -8.49 14.58 9.05
N SER A 104 -7.19 14.48 8.79
CA SER A 104 -6.51 15.39 7.87
C SER A 104 -5.27 14.75 7.27
N ILE A 105 -4.89 15.24 6.09
CA ILE A 105 -3.69 14.85 5.38
C ILE A 105 -2.91 16.13 5.12
N THR A 106 -1.66 16.18 5.56
CA THR A 106 -0.84 17.37 5.46
C THR A 106 0.53 17.04 4.90
N ARG A 107 1.09 17.96 4.10
CA ARG A 107 2.44 17.86 3.56
C ARG A 107 3.26 19.05 4.01
N SER A 108 4.42 18.75 4.59
CA SER A 108 5.47 19.75 4.81
C SER A 108 6.14 20.02 3.48
N THR A 109 6.07 21.27 2.99
CA THR A 109 6.77 21.69 1.78
C THR A 109 7.99 22.50 2.15
N ASP A 110 9.14 22.15 1.58
CA ASP A 110 10.40 22.82 1.85
C ASP A 110 10.29 24.33 1.58
N GLY A 111 10.58 25.13 2.61
CA GLY A 111 10.58 26.59 2.54
C GLY A 111 9.29 27.29 2.99
N SER A 112 8.24 26.55 3.35
CA SER A 112 7.03 27.13 3.97
C SER A 112 6.87 26.67 5.42
N THR A 113 6.57 27.60 6.33
CA THR A 113 6.29 27.32 7.75
C THR A 113 4.91 26.73 7.98
N ARG A 114 4.06 26.63 6.95
CA ARG A 114 2.68 26.13 7.07
C ARG A 114 2.52 24.84 6.27
N PRO A 115 2.12 23.73 6.92
CA PRO A 115 1.83 22.51 6.19
C PRO A 115 0.66 22.72 5.22
N THR A 116 0.77 22.18 4.01
CA THR A 116 -0.29 22.24 3.01
C THR A 116 -1.26 21.08 3.23
N SER A 117 -2.54 21.37 3.41
CA SER A 117 -3.58 20.35 3.56
C SER A 117 -3.94 19.75 2.19
N LEU A 118 -4.05 18.43 2.12
CA LEU A 118 -4.41 17.68 0.93
C LEU A 118 -5.75 16.95 1.17
N PRO A 119 -6.64 16.88 0.16
CA PRO A 119 -7.87 16.12 0.29
C PRO A 119 -7.64 14.61 0.20
N SER A 120 -6.58 14.17 -0.48
CA SER A 120 -6.23 12.76 -0.67
C SER A 120 -4.75 12.55 -0.98
N VAL A 121 -4.27 11.31 -0.79
CA VAL A 121 -2.89 10.89 -1.06
C VAL A 121 -2.87 9.46 -1.65
N PRO A 122 -2.05 9.19 -2.69
CA PRO A 122 -1.82 7.83 -3.17
C PRO A 122 -0.95 7.04 -2.20
N TYR A 123 -1.39 5.82 -1.87
CA TYR A 123 -0.75 4.90 -0.94
C TYR A 123 -0.58 3.52 -1.58
N LEU A 124 0.62 2.92 -1.44
CA LEU A 124 0.99 1.64 -2.07
C LEU A 124 1.73 0.74 -1.07
N ASN A 125 1.03 0.26 -0.05
CA ASN A 125 1.55 -0.68 0.96
C ASN A 125 2.88 -0.25 1.61
N ASN A 126 3.04 1.06 1.82
CA ASN A 126 4.19 1.60 2.53
C ASN A 126 3.97 1.47 4.05
N THR A 127 5.04 1.28 4.80
CA THR A 127 4.95 1.22 6.27
C THR A 127 4.51 2.56 6.85
N LEU A 128 3.75 2.49 7.93
CA LEU A 128 3.46 3.66 8.77
C LEU A 128 4.70 3.94 9.64
N GLU A 129 5.18 5.17 9.62
CA GLU A 129 6.38 5.61 10.35
C GLU A 129 6.02 6.75 11.31
N ASP A 130 6.83 6.92 12.36
CA ASP A 130 6.69 7.98 13.37
C ASP A 130 5.26 8.15 13.90
N CYS A 131 4.59 7.02 14.15
CA CYS A 131 3.23 7.03 14.67
C CYS A 131 3.20 7.19 16.19
N TYR A 132 2.40 8.14 16.68
CA TYR A 132 2.18 8.34 18.11
C TYR A 132 0.81 8.96 18.39
N LEU A 133 0.33 8.80 19.63
CA LEU A 133 -0.89 9.48 20.07
C LEU A 133 -0.58 10.94 20.42
N THR A 134 -1.25 11.88 19.75
CA THR A 134 -1.09 13.32 20.02
C THR A 134 -2.02 13.80 21.13
N GLN A 135 -3.24 13.26 21.18
CA GLN A 135 -4.25 13.70 22.13
C GLN A 135 -5.20 12.58 22.54
N SER A 136 -5.54 12.52 23.82
CA SER A 136 -6.65 11.74 24.35
C SER A 136 -7.62 12.68 25.08
N VAL A 137 -8.92 12.58 24.76
CA VAL A 137 -9.97 13.42 25.33
C VAL A 137 -11.02 12.52 25.95
N LEU A 138 -11.23 12.67 27.26
CA LEU A 138 -12.33 12.07 27.98
C LEU A 138 -13.46 13.08 28.06
N ASN A 139 -14.50 12.89 27.27
CA ASN A 139 -15.72 13.68 27.34
C ASN A 139 -16.61 13.07 28.41
N LEU A 140 -16.72 13.76 29.54
CA LEU A 140 -17.42 13.29 30.72
C LEU A 140 -18.85 13.84 30.72
N GLN A 141 -19.82 12.95 30.81
CA GLN A 141 -21.21 13.30 30.95
C GLN A 141 -21.84 12.50 32.09
N LYS A 142 -22.54 13.22 32.97
CA LYS A 142 -23.31 12.60 34.04
C LYS A 142 -24.69 12.19 33.53
N ALA A 143 -25.10 10.97 33.86
CA ALA A 143 -26.36 10.35 33.47
C ALA A 143 -27.51 10.65 34.46
N ASP A 144 -27.19 11.13 35.65
CA ASP A 144 -28.15 11.44 36.72
C ASP A 144 -27.91 12.83 37.35
N SER A 145 -28.79 13.20 38.28
CA SER A 145 -28.73 14.45 39.05
C SER A 145 -28.30 14.26 40.50
N ALA A 146 -27.62 13.15 40.84
CA ALA A 146 -27.23 12.86 42.21
C ALA A 146 -26.17 13.86 42.70
N ILE A 147 -26.42 14.56 43.81
CA ILE A 147 -25.44 15.52 44.37
C ILE A 147 -24.35 14.80 45.17
N ARG A 148 -24.67 13.66 45.76
CA ARG A 148 -23.78 12.87 46.63
C ARG A 148 -23.13 11.73 45.87
N ALA A 149 -22.09 11.15 46.47
CA ALA A 149 -21.48 9.92 46.02
C ALA A 149 -22.54 8.82 45.81
N THR A 150 -22.42 8.10 44.71
CA THR A 150 -23.35 7.04 44.31
C THR A 150 -22.64 5.70 44.25
N TRP A 151 -23.39 4.62 44.51
CA TRP A 151 -22.87 3.27 44.41
C TRP A 151 -22.80 2.75 42.96
N TRP A 152 -23.51 3.40 42.03
CA TRP A 152 -23.53 3.09 40.60
C TRP A 152 -22.63 4.05 39.80
N LEU A 153 -22.36 3.75 38.53
CA LEU A 153 -21.60 4.64 37.64
C LEU A 153 -22.47 5.79 37.11
N SER A 154 -22.49 6.92 37.82
CA SER A 154 -23.25 8.12 37.42
C SER A 154 -22.75 8.74 36.11
N TRP A 155 -21.52 8.42 35.70
CA TRP A 155 -20.86 9.00 34.51
C TRP A 155 -20.81 8.05 33.30
N ILE A 156 -21.69 7.05 33.24
CA ILE A 156 -21.68 5.99 32.22
C ILE A 156 -21.87 6.49 30.77
N THR A 157 -22.41 7.70 30.58
CA THR A 157 -22.62 8.31 29.24
C THR A 157 -21.38 9.03 28.70
N SER A 158 -20.26 8.94 29.42
CA SER A 158 -18.98 9.51 29.00
C SER A 158 -18.38 8.76 27.81
N THR A 159 -17.62 9.46 26.98
CA THR A 159 -16.95 8.91 25.79
C THR A 159 -15.48 9.27 25.77
N ALA A 160 -14.63 8.39 25.26
CA ALA A 160 -13.20 8.62 25.11
C ALA A 160 -12.84 8.76 23.63
N VAL A 161 -12.23 9.87 23.23
CA VAL A 161 -11.82 10.14 21.85
C VAL A 161 -10.31 10.31 21.81
N ALA A 162 -9.67 9.73 20.80
CA ALA A 162 -8.21 9.80 20.66
C ALA A 162 -7.81 10.26 19.26
N THR A 163 -6.75 11.05 19.19
CA THR A 163 -6.13 11.50 17.94
C THR A 163 -4.69 11.02 17.89
N ALA A 164 -4.31 10.38 16.79
CA ALA A 164 -2.97 9.93 16.50
C ALA A 164 -2.39 10.69 15.30
N PHE A 165 -1.07 10.76 15.27
CA PHE A 165 -0.29 11.28 14.17
C PHE A 165 0.56 10.16 13.60
N CYS A 166 0.72 10.13 12.28
CA CYS A 166 1.56 9.17 11.57
C CYS A 166 2.16 9.83 10.33
N THR A 167 3.30 9.35 9.89
CA THR A 167 3.92 9.74 8.63
C THR A 167 3.93 8.55 7.66
N ILE A 168 3.64 8.83 6.40
CA ILE A 168 3.77 7.86 5.31
C ILE A 168 4.68 8.42 4.23
N MET A 169 5.51 7.55 3.66
CA MET A 169 6.29 7.88 2.48
C MET A 169 5.44 7.64 1.23
N SER A 170 5.25 8.68 0.42
CA SER A 170 4.58 8.60 -0.89
C SER A 170 5.57 8.99 -2.00
N GLU A 171 5.22 8.74 -3.26
CA GLU A 171 6.02 9.19 -4.42
C GLU A 171 6.25 10.71 -4.43
N GLN A 172 5.35 11.44 -3.75
CA GLN A 172 5.36 12.90 -3.64
C GLN A 172 6.11 13.40 -2.38
N GLY A 173 6.81 12.51 -1.66
CA GLY A 173 7.52 12.79 -0.41
C GLY A 173 6.77 12.34 0.84
N ALA A 174 7.28 12.72 2.01
CA ALA A 174 6.67 12.43 3.30
C ALA A 174 5.35 13.18 3.46
N VAL A 175 4.30 12.45 3.83
CA VAL A 175 2.95 12.98 4.08
C VAL A 175 2.53 12.61 5.50
N ASN A 176 2.06 13.60 6.23
CA ASN A 176 1.63 13.47 7.61
C ASN A 176 0.12 13.26 7.65
N LEU A 177 -0.30 12.22 8.36
CA LEU A 177 -1.69 11.82 8.55
C LEU A 177 -2.08 12.11 9.99
N THR A 178 -3.21 12.82 10.16
CA THR A 178 -3.88 12.90 11.45
C THR A 178 -5.03 11.91 11.45
N LEU A 179 -4.98 10.97 12.37
CA LEU A 179 -5.92 9.85 12.49
C LEU A 179 -6.78 10.05 13.74
N GLY A 180 -8.09 9.89 13.60
CA GLY A 180 -9.00 9.75 14.74
C GLY A 180 -9.23 8.29 15.05
N VAL A 181 -9.06 7.90 16.30
CA VAL A 181 -9.38 6.54 16.77
C VAL A 181 -10.89 6.47 17.00
N GLN A 182 -11.57 5.53 16.35
CA GLN A 182 -12.97 5.25 16.63
C GLN A 182 -13.06 4.29 17.81
N TYR A 183 -12.92 4.84 19.00
CA TYR A 183 -13.21 4.20 20.26
C TYR A 183 -14.31 5.01 20.92
N ALA A 184 -15.37 4.37 21.40
CA ALA A 184 -16.46 5.08 22.11
C ALA A 184 -16.30 5.02 23.63
N GLY A 185 -15.29 4.31 24.16
CA GLY A 185 -15.19 4.10 25.60
C GLY A 185 -16.27 3.14 26.09
N GLU A 186 -16.05 1.84 25.98
CA GLU A 186 -16.94 0.87 26.62
C GLU A 186 -16.39 0.53 28.01
N THR A 187 -17.22 0.67 29.04
CA THR A 187 -16.83 0.56 30.45
C THR A 187 -17.15 -0.79 31.07
N ASP A 188 -17.86 -1.64 30.32
CA ASP A 188 -18.03 -3.04 30.67
C ASP A 188 -16.89 -3.88 30.05
N HIS A 189 -16.80 -5.16 30.40
CA HIS A 189 -15.79 -6.09 29.85
C HIS A 189 -16.09 -6.48 28.38
N ILE A 190 -16.47 -5.49 27.57
CA ILE A 190 -16.73 -5.60 26.15
C ILE A 190 -15.52 -5.02 25.42
N TYR A 191 -14.97 -5.80 24.50
CA TYR A 191 -13.70 -5.52 23.84
C TYR A 191 -13.83 -5.52 22.31
N ASP A 192 -15.07 -5.50 21.80
CA ASP A 192 -15.44 -5.66 20.37
C ASP A 192 -14.90 -4.53 19.47
N TYR A 193 -14.36 -3.45 20.07
CA TYR A 193 -13.69 -2.37 19.36
C TYR A 193 -12.27 -2.73 18.88
N VAL A 194 -11.75 -3.90 19.29
CA VAL A 194 -10.51 -4.49 18.80
C VAL A 194 -10.83 -5.78 18.05
N ILE A 195 -10.35 -5.92 16.81
CA ILE A 195 -10.68 -7.08 15.97
C ILE A 195 -9.86 -8.31 16.36
N GLU A 196 -8.55 -8.15 16.46
CA GLU A 196 -7.63 -9.23 16.82
C GLU A 196 -6.98 -8.93 18.17
N ASP A 197 -7.37 -9.72 19.16
CA ASP A 197 -6.91 -9.56 20.54
C ASP A 197 -6.43 -10.87 21.14
N ASN A 198 -6.13 -11.90 20.34
CA ASN A 198 -5.71 -13.19 20.87
C ASN A 198 -4.48 -13.07 21.77
N TYR A 199 -4.62 -13.49 23.04
CA TYR A 199 -3.58 -13.38 24.07
C TYR A 199 -2.30 -14.18 23.76
N THR A 200 -2.34 -15.14 22.83
CA THR A 200 -1.17 -15.94 22.43
C THR A 200 -0.34 -15.32 21.32
N THR A 201 -0.96 -14.58 20.41
CA THR A 201 -0.28 -13.97 19.24
C THR A 201 -0.13 -12.46 19.37
N HIS A 202 -1.06 -11.80 20.06
CA HIS A 202 -1.15 -10.36 20.25
C HIS A 202 -1.30 -10.02 21.75
N ALA A 203 -0.41 -10.58 22.59
CA ALA A 203 -0.44 -10.41 24.03
C ALA A 203 -0.44 -8.93 24.47
N SER A 204 0.39 -8.10 23.84
CA SER A 204 0.46 -6.66 24.12
C SER A 204 -0.87 -5.95 23.82
N THR A 205 -1.53 -6.29 22.70
CA THR A 205 -2.85 -5.75 22.33
C THR A 205 -3.89 -6.18 23.34
N TRP A 206 -3.91 -7.46 23.72
CA TRP A 206 -4.80 -7.98 24.75
C TRP A 206 -4.67 -7.18 26.06
N TRP A 207 -3.44 -7.03 26.58
CA TRP A 207 -3.19 -6.27 27.81
C TRP A 207 -3.63 -4.81 27.67
N GLY A 208 -3.24 -4.14 26.58
CA GLY A 208 -3.59 -2.75 26.33
C GLY A 208 -5.09 -2.52 26.34
N THR A 209 -5.86 -3.38 25.66
CA THR A 209 -7.32 -3.31 25.57
C THR A 209 -7.97 -3.46 26.95
N ARG A 210 -7.60 -4.49 27.73
CA ARG A 210 -8.22 -4.76 29.04
C ARG A 210 -7.89 -3.68 30.06
N LEU A 211 -6.63 -3.26 30.10
CA LEU A 211 -6.18 -2.21 31.02
C LEU A 211 -6.79 -0.85 30.66
N THR A 212 -6.86 -0.50 29.37
CA THR A 212 -7.47 0.76 28.93
C THR A 212 -8.92 0.87 29.40
N ASN A 213 -9.72 -0.21 29.26
CA ASN A 213 -11.08 -0.26 29.79
C ASN A 213 -11.14 -0.20 31.33
N ALA A 214 -10.25 -0.93 32.02
CA ALA A 214 -10.22 -0.93 33.49
C ALA A 214 -9.90 0.47 34.07
N TYR A 215 -8.99 1.22 33.44
CA TYR A 215 -8.68 2.59 33.83
C TYR A 215 -9.78 3.57 33.41
N LEU A 216 -10.43 3.38 32.25
CA LEU A 216 -11.59 4.19 31.88
C LEU A 216 -12.73 4.02 32.89
N ALA A 217 -13.02 2.78 33.29
CA ALA A 217 -14.02 2.49 34.31
C ALA A 217 -13.62 3.07 35.67
N GLY A 218 -12.32 3.07 36.00
CA GLY A 218 -11.75 3.75 37.18
C GLY A 218 -12.00 5.27 37.18
N VAL A 219 -11.86 5.94 36.04
CA VAL A 219 -12.24 7.35 35.88
C VAL A 219 -13.72 7.55 36.19
N LEU A 220 -14.61 6.74 35.61
CA LEU A 220 -16.05 6.91 35.83
C LEU A 220 -16.44 6.61 37.27
N ALA A 221 -15.79 5.62 37.88
CA ALA A 221 -15.98 5.25 39.27
C ALA A 221 -15.57 6.39 40.21
N THR A 222 -14.34 6.90 40.08
CA THR A 222 -13.85 8.03 40.87
C THR A 222 -14.72 9.28 40.68
N MET A 223 -15.12 9.59 39.45
CA MET A 223 -16.05 10.69 39.16
C MET A 223 -17.42 10.54 39.84
N SER A 224 -17.89 9.31 40.05
CA SER A 224 -19.17 9.03 40.74
C SER A 224 -19.08 9.18 42.26
N GLN A 225 -17.87 9.24 42.82
CA GLN A 225 -17.64 9.49 44.24
C GLN A 225 -17.43 10.97 44.58
N ILE A 226 -17.31 11.84 43.57
CA ILE A 226 -17.06 13.27 43.77
C ILE A 226 -18.30 13.95 44.35
N VAL A 227 -18.11 14.66 45.46
CA VAL A 227 -19.07 15.59 46.02
C VAL A 227 -18.54 17.01 45.79
N TYR A 228 -19.18 17.74 44.88
CA TYR A 228 -18.74 19.08 44.49
C TYR A 228 -19.18 20.16 45.50
N SER A 229 -20.48 20.22 45.78
CA SER A 229 -21.10 21.18 46.70
C SER A 229 -22.34 20.55 47.34
N GLU A 230 -22.91 21.22 48.34
CA GLU A 230 -24.16 20.78 48.99
C GLU A 230 -25.38 20.93 48.05
N ASP A 231 -25.35 21.92 47.16
CA ASP A 231 -26.50 22.32 46.33
C ASP A 231 -26.31 22.11 44.82
N SER A 232 -25.07 21.87 44.37
CA SER A 232 -24.76 21.72 42.94
C SER A 232 -23.82 20.54 42.67
N TYR A 233 -23.90 20.02 41.46
CA TYR A 233 -23.11 18.88 40.99
C TYR A 233 -22.47 19.17 39.63
N LEU A 234 -21.40 18.45 39.31
CA LEU A 234 -20.79 18.49 37.98
C LEU A 234 -21.65 17.66 37.01
N ALA A 235 -22.11 18.29 35.92
CA ALA A 235 -23.01 17.67 34.94
C ALA A 235 -22.26 17.20 33.67
N HIS A 236 -21.35 18.04 33.19
CA HIS A 236 -20.55 17.78 32.00
C HIS A 236 -19.12 18.22 32.23
N GLY A 237 -18.19 17.68 31.46
CA GLY A 237 -16.84 18.19 31.41
C GLY A 237 -16.01 17.48 30.37
N ALA A 238 -14.77 17.92 30.22
CA ALA A 238 -13.78 17.13 29.50
C ALA A 238 -12.43 17.22 30.19
N ILE A 239 -11.71 16.10 30.14
CA ILE A 239 -10.30 16.04 30.53
C ILE A 239 -9.51 15.69 29.27
N THR A 240 -8.59 16.57 28.91
CA THR A 240 -7.77 16.49 27.70
C THR A 240 -6.33 16.25 28.09
N TYR A 241 -5.75 15.18 27.57
CA TYR A 241 -4.35 14.82 27.72
C TYR A 241 -3.66 15.06 26.38
N THR A 242 -2.79 16.05 26.31
CA THR A 242 -2.03 16.42 25.11
C THR A 242 -0.59 15.96 25.24
N ARG A 243 -0.08 15.23 24.26
CA ARG A 243 1.26 14.67 24.29
C ARG A 243 2.34 15.75 24.26
N ASN A 244 3.26 15.72 25.22
CA ASN A 244 4.42 16.60 25.25
C ASN A 244 5.63 15.97 24.53
N GLU A 245 5.86 16.33 23.27
CA GLU A 245 6.90 15.76 22.40
C GLU A 245 8.34 15.83 22.97
N THR A 246 8.61 16.74 23.92
CA THR A 246 9.94 16.86 24.55
C THR A 246 10.26 15.74 25.54
N GLN A 247 9.24 15.07 26.06
CA GLN A 247 9.39 14.09 27.13
C GLN A 247 9.31 12.66 26.60
N ASN A 248 10.39 11.88 26.71
CA ASN A 248 10.42 10.50 26.21
C ASN A 248 9.98 9.45 27.23
N ASP A 249 10.01 9.77 28.53
CA ASP A 249 9.55 8.83 29.56
C ASP A 249 8.03 8.91 29.75
N ILE A 250 7.32 7.88 29.27
CA ILE A 250 5.87 7.71 29.39
C ILE A 250 5.36 7.64 30.83
N ARG A 251 6.23 7.31 31.79
CA ARG A 251 5.89 7.23 33.22
C ARG A 251 5.97 8.60 33.91
N SER A 252 6.56 9.60 33.26
CA SER A 252 6.59 10.96 33.79
C SER A 252 5.19 11.55 33.82
N SER A 253 4.87 12.32 34.86
CA SER A 253 3.63 13.10 34.93
C SER A 253 3.57 14.19 33.85
N GLU A 254 4.73 14.66 33.39
CA GLU A 254 4.85 15.70 32.36
C GLU A 254 4.76 15.16 30.92
N PHE A 255 4.58 13.84 30.76
CA PHE A 255 4.45 13.22 29.44
C PHE A 255 3.18 13.69 28.70
N PHE A 256 2.12 13.99 29.45
CA PHE A 256 0.90 14.61 28.97
C PHE A 256 0.67 15.95 29.68
N GLU A 257 0.44 17.00 28.91
CA GLU A 257 -0.13 18.25 29.40
C GLU A 257 -1.64 18.05 29.58
N VAL A 258 -2.15 18.35 30.77
CA VAL A 258 -3.55 18.10 31.13
C VAL A 258 -4.33 19.41 31.13
N SER A 259 -5.40 19.46 30.34
CA SER A 259 -6.37 20.55 30.34
C SER A 259 -7.75 20.01 30.70
N LYS A 260 -8.51 20.77 31.48
CA LYS A 260 -9.82 20.33 31.97
C LYS A 260 -10.80 21.47 32.08
N TRP A 261 -12.07 21.14 31.92
CA TRP A 261 -13.18 22.04 32.19
C TRP A 261 -14.40 21.23 32.59
N PHE A 262 -15.20 21.77 33.50
CA PHE A 262 -16.45 21.17 33.92
C PHE A 262 -17.56 22.21 33.95
N ILE A 263 -18.79 21.76 33.71
CA ILE A 263 -20.01 22.55 33.80
C ILE A 263 -20.82 22.00 34.98
N THR A 264 -21.15 22.89 35.89
CA THR A 264 -21.98 22.59 37.05
C THR A 264 -23.47 22.61 36.67
N SER A 265 -24.31 22.00 37.49
CA SER A 265 -25.76 21.94 37.28
C SER A 265 -26.46 23.30 37.24
N ASP A 266 -25.86 24.33 37.84
CA ASP A 266 -26.27 25.73 37.82
C ASP A 266 -25.68 26.53 36.64
N GLY A 267 -24.93 25.88 35.75
CA GLY A 267 -24.48 26.45 34.48
C GLY A 267 -23.16 27.23 34.55
N PHE A 268 -22.41 27.13 35.64
CA PHE A 268 -21.08 27.73 35.75
C PHE A 268 -20.01 26.80 35.21
N ILE A 269 -18.98 27.38 34.61
CA ILE A 269 -17.78 26.66 34.19
C ILE A 269 -16.80 26.66 35.35
N ASP A 270 -16.44 25.49 35.84
CA ASP A 270 -15.37 25.29 36.83
C ASP A 270 -14.12 24.70 36.17
N GLN A 271 -12.96 25.20 36.58
CA GLN A 271 -11.64 24.74 36.18
C GLN A 271 -10.78 24.34 37.40
N SER A 272 -11.36 24.32 38.60
CA SER A 272 -10.64 23.99 39.83
C SER A 272 -10.18 22.54 39.86
N GLU A 273 -8.97 22.29 40.39
CA GLU A 273 -8.33 20.96 40.34
C GLU A 273 -8.84 20.00 41.43
N ARG A 274 -9.00 20.52 42.65
CA ARG A 274 -9.09 19.68 43.87
C ARG A 274 -10.25 18.69 43.89
N ALA A 275 -11.33 18.96 43.15
CA ALA A 275 -12.50 18.09 43.16
C ALA A 275 -12.31 16.83 42.30
N VAL A 276 -11.41 16.87 41.30
CA VAL A 276 -11.31 15.85 40.24
C VAL A 276 -9.95 15.17 40.17
N ASP A 277 -9.04 15.43 41.11
CA ASP A 277 -7.67 14.91 41.11
C ASP A 277 -7.62 13.37 40.97
N SER A 278 -8.46 12.65 41.70
CA SER A 278 -8.57 11.19 41.59
C SER A 278 -8.91 10.71 40.18
N ALA A 279 -9.89 11.35 39.52
CA ALA A 279 -10.29 11.02 38.16
C ALA A 279 -9.23 11.42 37.13
N MET A 280 -8.47 12.49 37.39
CA MET A 280 -7.34 12.89 36.55
C MET A 280 -6.18 11.89 36.63
N THR A 281 -5.86 11.37 37.82
CA THR A 281 -4.81 10.36 37.96
C THR A 281 -5.19 9.08 37.20
N GLU A 282 -6.40 8.57 37.38
CA GLU A 282 -6.92 7.41 36.62
C GLU A 282 -6.91 7.68 35.11
N GLY A 283 -7.34 8.88 34.70
CA GLY A 283 -7.40 9.26 33.29
C GLY A 283 -6.01 9.43 32.66
N LEU A 284 -5.00 9.84 33.43
CA LEU A 284 -3.62 9.90 32.99
C LEU A 284 -3.08 8.49 32.68
N HIS A 285 -3.37 7.51 33.54
CA HIS A 285 -3.00 6.12 33.29
C HIS A 285 -3.76 5.53 32.09
N HIS A 286 -5.05 5.85 31.95
CA HIS A 286 -5.82 5.52 30.74
C HIS A 286 -5.16 6.09 29.48
N ALA A 287 -4.76 7.37 29.48
CA ALA A 287 -4.11 8.01 28.33
C ALA A 287 -2.75 7.38 27.99
N ARG A 288 -1.94 7.00 28.99
CA ARG A 288 -0.66 6.30 28.80
C ARG A 288 -0.84 4.91 28.17
N LEU A 289 -1.85 4.17 28.63
CA LEU A 289 -2.20 2.86 28.07
C LEU A 289 -2.71 3.00 26.63
N LEU A 290 -3.61 3.95 26.39
CA LEU A 290 -4.15 4.21 25.06
C LEU A 290 -3.06 4.65 24.08
N HIS A 291 -2.12 5.50 24.52
CA HIS A 291 -0.96 5.87 23.72
C HIS A 291 -0.13 4.64 23.33
N SER A 292 0.13 3.76 24.29
CA SER A 292 0.92 2.55 24.05
C SER A 292 0.20 1.57 23.12
N LEU A 293 -1.11 1.39 23.30
CA LEU A 293 -1.93 0.54 22.43
C LEU A 293 -1.96 1.07 21.00
N VAL A 294 -2.26 2.36 20.82
CA VAL A 294 -2.33 3.01 19.51
C VAL A 294 -0.99 3.03 18.80
N SER A 295 0.11 3.36 19.51
CA SER A 295 1.43 3.43 18.89
C SER A 295 1.89 2.06 18.39
N MET A 296 1.63 1.01 19.16
CA MET A 296 1.95 -0.37 18.78
C MET A 296 1.06 -0.88 17.65
N ASP A 297 -0.24 -0.60 17.68
CA ASP A 297 -1.17 -1.02 16.62
C ASP A 297 -0.85 -0.32 15.29
N LEU A 298 -0.34 0.91 15.33
CA LEU A 298 0.17 1.64 14.17
C LEU A 298 1.61 1.24 13.78
N GLY A 299 2.25 0.33 14.50
CA GLY A 299 3.56 -0.23 14.18
C GLY A 299 4.77 0.60 14.59
N SER A 300 4.59 1.58 15.49
CA SER A 300 5.66 2.39 16.04
C SER A 300 6.25 1.76 17.30
N CYS A 301 7.22 0.87 17.10
CA CYS A 301 7.83 0.10 18.18
C CYS A 301 8.89 0.89 18.97
N GLU A 302 9.42 1.97 18.40
CA GLU A 302 10.41 2.85 19.04
C GLU A 302 9.75 3.94 19.91
N ALA A 303 8.43 4.16 19.75
CA ALA A 303 7.69 5.11 20.56
C ALA A 303 7.66 4.68 22.04
N PRO A 304 7.59 5.66 22.99
CA PRO A 304 7.44 5.35 24.40
C PRO A 304 6.21 4.48 24.66
N ASN A 305 6.43 3.27 25.17
CA ASN A 305 5.39 2.24 25.26
C ASN A 305 5.51 1.44 26.57
N ILE A 306 4.39 1.31 27.30
CA ILE A 306 4.35 0.53 28.54
C ILE A 306 3.93 -0.93 28.39
N LEU A 307 3.55 -1.35 27.18
CA LEU A 307 3.03 -2.69 26.87
C LEU A 307 4.04 -3.62 26.17
N LEU A 308 5.24 -3.12 25.83
CA LEU A 308 6.26 -3.91 25.12
C LEU A 308 7.26 -4.62 26.04
N ASP A 309 7.34 -4.24 27.32
CA ASP A 309 8.30 -4.78 28.27
C ASP A 309 7.59 -5.21 29.56
N ASN A 310 8.06 -6.31 30.15
CA ASN A 310 7.47 -6.88 31.37
C ASN A 310 7.55 -5.94 32.58
N LYS A 311 8.63 -5.15 32.73
CA LYS A 311 8.76 -4.19 33.84
C LYS A 311 7.79 -3.03 33.64
N SER A 312 7.62 -2.56 32.41
CA SER A 312 6.65 -1.52 32.09
C SER A 312 5.20 -2.01 32.22
N LEU A 313 4.92 -3.25 31.82
CA LEU A 313 3.60 -3.84 31.96
C LEU A 313 3.19 -3.98 33.43
N ARG A 314 4.12 -4.38 34.31
CA ARG A 314 3.86 -4.40 35.77
C ARG A 314 3.48 -3.03 36.30
N TYR A 315 4.16 -1.98 35.84
CA TYR A 315 3.81 -0.60 36.17
C TYR A 315 2.42 -0.23 35.63
N ALA A 316 2.09 -0.65 34.41
CA ALA A 316 0.80 -0.41 33.79
C ALA A 316 -0.37 -1.11 34.49
N ILE A 317 -0.12 -2.29 35.08
CA ILE A 317 -1.12 -3.07 35.82
C ILE A 317 -1.34 -2.50 37.22
N SER A 318 -0.26 -2.10 37.89
CA SER A 318 -0.30 -1.56 39.25
C SER A 318 0.71 -0.41 39.35
N ALA A 319 0.21 0.79 39.03
CA ALA A 319 1.01 1.99 39.07
C ALA A 319 1.23 2.47 40.51
N PRO A 320 2.48 2.63 40.97
CA PRO A 320 2.78 3.12 42.33
C PRO A 320 2.50 4.61 42.51
N ASP A 321 2.28 5.35 41.43
CA ASP A 321 1.84 6.75 41.42
C ASP A 321 0.32 6.90 41.36
N ASP A 322 -0.43 5.79 41.27
CA ASP A 322 -1.89 5.79 41.32
C ASP A 322 -2.39 5.57 42.74
N ASP A 323 -2.64 6.66 43.45
CA ASP A 323 -3.14 6.63 44.82
C ASP A 323 -4.55 6.01 44.91
N ASN A 324 -5.34 6.02 43.83
CA ASN A 324 -6.73 5.54 43.85
C ASN A 324 -6.83 4.03 44.04
N ARG A 325 -5.85 3.28 43.49
CA ARG A 325 -5.78 1.82 43.54
C ARG A 325 -4.91 1.30 44.69
N GLN A 326 -4.37 2.19 45.51
CA GLN A 326 -3.55 1.86 46.68
C GLN A 326 -4.36 1.87 47.98
N LYS A 327 -3.76 1.34 49.05
CA LYS A 327 -4.43 1.23 50.35
C LYS A 327 -4.92 2.58 50.85
N GLY A 328 -6.24 2.73 50.97
CA GLY A 328 -6.90 3.97 51.38
C GLY A 328 -7.42 4.84 50.22
N GLY A 329 -7.15 4.45 48.98
CA GLY A 329 -7.71 5.06 47.78
C GLY A 329 -9.16 4.64 47.50
N VAL A 330 -9.81 5.38 46.59
CA VAL A 330 -11.25 5.24 46.27
C VAL A 330 -11.59 3.88 45.66
N LEU A 331 -10.66 3.27 44.92
CA LEU A 331 -10.86 2.00 44.21
C LEU A 331 -10.23 0.81 44.94
N TYR A 332 -9.69 1.01 46.14
CA TYR A 332 -9.01 -0.03 46.91
C TYR A 332 -9.93 -0.76 47.88
N GLY A 333 -9.94 -2.10 47.80
CA GLY A 333 -10.71 -2.95 48.71
C GLY A 333 -12.21 -2.85 48.45
N GLU A 334 -13.04 -3.02 49.48
CA GLU A 334 -14.47 -2.72 49.44
C GLU A 334 -14.67 -1.30 49.99
N ALA A 335 -14.62 -0.28 49.13
CA ALA A 335 -15.04 1.07 49.48
C ALA A 335 -16.51 1.05 49.93
N SER A 336 -16.81 1.58 51.11
CA SER A 336 -18.14 1.45 51.76
C SER A 336 -19.30 2.02 50.94
N ASP A 337 -19.01 3.00 50.08
CA ASP A 337 -20.01 3.75 49.32
C ASP A 337 -20.20 3.20 47.89
N MET A 338 -19.26 2.37 47.42
CA MET A 338 -19.31 1.75 46.11
C MET A 338 -19.65 0.26 46.27
N GLY A 339 -20.76 -0.19 45.68
CA GLY A 339 -21.26 -1.54 45.95
C GLY A 339 -20.33 -2.68 45.51
N ALA A 340 -19.44 -2.43 44.54
CA ALA A 340 -18.49 -3.42 44.01
C ALA A 340 -17.29 -2.76 43.29
N PRO A 341 -16.41 -2.00 43.98
CA PRO A 341 -15.27 -1.32 43.38
C PRO A 341 -14.25 -2.30 42.76
N GLN A 342 -14.22 -3.55 43.24
CA GLN A 342 -13.36 -4.61 42.69
C GLN A 342 -13.64 -4.89 41.20
N ARG A 343 -14.83 -4.57 40.69
CA ARG A 343 -15.16 -4.68 39.26
C ARG A 343 -14.27 -3.78 38.39
N PHE A 344 -13.81 -2.65 38.92
CA PHE A 344 -12.99 -1.66 38.19
C PHE A 344 -11.48 -1.87 38.40
N THR A 345 -11.13 -2.78 39.31
CA THR A 345 -9.75 -3.20 39.60
C THR A 345 -9.50 -4.66 39.26
N SER A 346 -10.35 -5.24 38.41
CA SER A 346 -10.22 -6.61 37.92
C SER A 346 -10.44 -6.70 36.41
N ILE A 347 -9.85 -7.72 35.81
CA ILE A 347 -9.96 -8.04 34.38
C ILE A 347 -10.27 -9.53 34.21
N PRO A 348 -10.95 -9.93 33.11
CA PRO A 348 -11.27 -11.32 32.87
C PRO A 348 -10.01 -12.13 32.54
N ALA A 349 -10.02 -13.41 32.94
CA ALA A 349 -8.95 -14.34 32.60
C ALA A 349 -8.92 -14.63 31.08
N PRO A 350 -7.72 -14.80 30.48
CA PRO A 350 -7.57 -15.02 29.04
C PRO A 350 -8.25 -16.30 28.53
N THR A 351 -8.48 -17.29 29.41
CA THR A 351 -9.06 -18.60 29.04
C THR A 351 -10.55 -18.75 29.36
N ARG A 352 -11.15 -17.85 30.16
CA ARG A 352 -12.57 -17.90 30.55
C ARG A 352 -13.10 -16.50 30.86
N ASP A 353 -14.18 -16.11 30.20
CA ASP A 353 -14.82 -14.79 30.35
C ASP A 353 -15.56 -14.59 31.69
N ALA A 354 -15.68 -15.62 32.54
CA ALA A 354 -16.51 -15.56 33.74
C ALA A 354 -15.77 -15.26 35.06
N ASN A 355 -14.44 -15.46 35.12
CA ASN A 355 -13.68 -15.21 36.35
C ASN A 355 -12.88 -13.92 36.23
N LEU A 356 -13.29 -12.91 36.99
CA LEU A 356 -12.54 -11.67 37.15
C LEU A 356 -11.40 -11.89 38.14
N THR A 357 -10.20 -11.45 37.77
CA THR A 357 -9.00 -11.51 38.59
C THR A 357 -8.55 -10.10 38.92
N LEU A 358 -8.19 -9.86 40.19
CA LEU A 358 -7.75 -8.55 40.64
C LEU A 358 -6.41 -8.17 39.99
N LEU A 359 -6.25 -6.92 39.55
CA LEU A 359 -5.11 -6.48 38.74
C LEU A 359 -3.75 -6.82 39.37
N ASN A 360 -3.61 -6.68 40.69
CA ASN A 360 -2.39 -7.03 41.42
C ASN A 360 -1.96 -8.50 41.26
N GLU A 361 -2.90 -9.42 41.02
CA GLU A 361 -2.67 -10.86 40.87
C GLU A 361 -2.52 -11.27 39.40
N THR A 362 -3.13 -10.50 38.48
CA THR A 362 -3.20 -10.81 37.04
C THR A 362 -1.85 -11.04 36.39
N PHE A 363 -0.80 -10.28 36.75
CA PHE A 363 0.52 -10.46 36.13
C PHE A 363 1.06 -11.87 36.42
N SER A 364 0.98 -12.35 37.66
CA SER A 364 1.50 -13.68 37.99
C SER A 364 0.67 -14.82 37.41
N GLU A 365 -0.64 -14.63 37.28
CA GLU A 365 -1.55 -15.67 36.83
C GLU A 365 -1.61 -15.76 35.30
N PHE A 366 -1.56 -14.62 34.59
CA PHE A 366 -1.83 -14.59 33.15
C PHE A 366 -0.55 -14.66 32.32
N THR A 367 0.58 -14.10 32.78
CA THR A 367 1.84 -14.14 32.02
C THR A 367 2.27 -15.55 31.61
N PRO A 368 2.11 -16.62 32.41
CA PRO A 368 2.43 -17.99 31.98
C PRO A 368 1.58 -18.52 30.81
N LEU A 369 0.42 -17.91 30.55
CA LEU A 369 -0.53 -18.29 29.49
C LEU A 369 -0.37 -17.44 28.23
N MET A 370 0.31 -16.30 28.33
CA MET A 370 0.41 -15.28 27.29
C MET A 370 1.53 -15.60 26.30
N GLY A 371 1.38 -15.08 25.08
CA GLY A 371 2.48 -14.97 24.12
C GLY A 371 3.50 -13.90 24.52
N ASP A 372 4.54 -13.78 23.71
CA ASP A 372 5.54 -12.73 23.89
C ASP A 372 4.94 -11.34 23.67
N LEU A 373 5.39 -10.37 24.48
CA LEU A 373 5.09 -8.97 24.24
C LEU A 373 5.91 -8.51 23.03
N GLY A 374 5.23 -7.95 22.03
CA GLY A 374 5.87 -7.56 20.78
C GLY A 374 5.17 -6.41 20.09
N CYS A 375 5.87 -5.88 19.10
CA CYS A 375 5.39 -4.87 18.16
C CYS A 375 5.97 -5.21 16.79
N ASN A 376 5.16 -5.04 15.74
CA ASN A 376 5.53 -5.32 14.36
C ASN A 376 5.35 -4.06 13.52
N ASN A 377 6.11 -3.94 12.43
CA ASN A 377 5.86 -2.89 11.44
C ASN A 377 4.52 -3.14 10.76
N VAL A 378 3.81 -2.05 10.45
CA VAL A 378 2.42 -2.12 10.03
C VAL A 378 2.20 -1.42 8.70
N THR A 379 1.28 -1.98 7.93
CA THR A 379 0.72 -1.35 6.74
C THR A 379 -0.80 -1.24 6.87
N ILE A 380 -1.41 -0.33 6.12
CA ILE A 380 -2.86 -0.21 6.01
C ILE A 380 -3.40 -1.38 5.18
N VAL A 381 -4.38 -2.10 5.74
CA VAL A 381 -5.06 -3.19 5.04
C VAL A 381 -5.86 -2.64 3.86
N SER A 382 -5.50 -3.08 2.66
CA SER A 382 -6.21 -2.71 1.44
C SER A 382 -5.99 -3.73 0.33
N GLN A 383 -6.99 -3.83 -0.55
CA GLN A 383 -6.85 -4.49 -1.83
C GLN A 383 -6.28 -3.50 -2.86
N TYR A 384 -5.29 -3.97 -3.63
CA TYR A 384 -4.67 -3.25 -4.72
C TYR A 384 -5.00 -3.89 -6.05
N LEU A 385 -5.15 -3.07 -7.09
CA LEU A 385 -5.33 -3.55 -8.45
C LEU A 385 -3.96 -3.60 -9.14
N CYS A 386 -3.49 -4.80 -9.49
CA CYS A 386 -2.23 -4.99 -10.20
C CYS A 386 -2.47 -5.57 -11.59
N GLN A 387 -1.76 -5.04 -12.58
CA GLN A 387 -1.70 -5.59 -13.93
C GLN A 387 -0.51 -6.55 -14.00
N VAL A 388 -0.80 -7.84 -14.13
CA VAL A 388 0.21 -8.90 -14.19
C VAL A 388 0.21 -9.54 -15.59
N PRO A 389 1.38 -9.77 -16.20
CA PRO A 389 1.47 -10.47 -17.46
C PRO A 389 1.05 -11.93 -17.31
N GLN A 390 0.10 -12.36 -18.14
CA GLN A 390 -0.39 -13.73 -18.21
C GLN A 390 -0.10 -14.29 -19.61
N LYS A 391 0.38 -15.53 -19.65
CA LYS A 391 0.66 -16.22 -20.91
C LYS A 391 -0.66 -16.47 -21.65
N LYS A 392 -0.69 -16.17 -22.96
CA LYS A 392 -1.81 -16.53 -23.83
C LYS A 392 -1.97 -18.05 -23.90
N SER A 393 -3.20 -18.51 -24.19
CA SER A 393 -3.45 -19.91 -24.50
C SER A 393 -2.49 -20.39 -25.59
N THR A 394 -1.95 -21.60 -25.44
CA THR A 394 -0.91 -22.14 -26.34
C THR A 394 -1.31 -22.03 -27.82
N GLY A 395 -2.59 -22.27 -28.15
CA GLY A 395 -3.09 -22.18 -29.52
C GLY A 395 -3.07 -20.76 -30.10
N THR A 396 -3.50 -19.75 -29.33
CA THR A 396 -3.51 -18.36 -29.79
C THR A 396 -2.09 -17.77 -29.81
N MET A 397 -1.24 -18.17 -28.87
CA MET A 397 0.17 -17.81 -28.84
C MET A 397 0.91 -18.32 -30.08
N LEU A 398 0.78 -19.62 -30.40
CA LEU A 398 1.44 -20.22 -31.57
C LEU A 398 0.97 -19.56 -32.87
N LEU A 399 -0.35 -19.34 -33.01
CA LEU A 399 -0.90 -18.68 -34.19
C LEU A 399 -0.33 -17.26 -34.36
N ALA A 400 -0.28 -16.47 -33.29
CA ALA A 400 0.26 -15.12 -33.32
C ALA A 400 1.75 -15.10 -33.71
N ILE A 401 2.55 -16.01 -33.14
CA ILE A 401 3.99 -16.13 -33.43
C ILE A 401 4.22 -16.52 -34.89
N VAL A 402 3.51 -17.54 -35.40
CA VAL A 402 3.66 -18.00 -36.78
C VAL A 402 3.28 -16.90 -37.78
N LEU A 403 2.19 -16.17 -37.53
CA LEU A 403 1.78 -15.06 -38.39
C LEU A 403 2.82 -13.93 -38.40
N ALA A 404 3.37 -13.58 -37.23
CA ALA A 404 4.40 -12.54 -37.12
C ALA A 404 5.71 -12.96 -37.80
N ASP A 405 6.19 -14.19 -37.57
CA ASP A 405 7.41 -14.74 -38.18
C ASP A 405 7.30 -14.74 -39.72
N LEU A 406 6.13 -15.09 -40.27
CA LEU A 406 5.85 -15.04 -41.70
C LEU A 406 6.05 -13.63 -42.27
N VAL A 407 5.54 -12.61 -41.59
CA VAL A 407 5.67 -11.21 -42.02
C VAL A 407 7.14 -10.75 -41.96
N PHE A 408 7.85 -11.05 -40.87
CA PHE A 408 9.26 -10.69 -40.72
C PHE A 408 10.15 -11.39 -41.74
N LEU A 409 9.92 -12.68 -42.02
CA LEU A 409 10.66 -13.43 -43.02
C LEU A 409 10.37 -12.93 -44.44
N GLN A 410 9.13 -12.55 -44.76
CA GLN A 410 8.80 -11.92 -46.04
C GLN A 410 9.53 -10.58 -46.20
N ALA A 411 9.57 -9.76 -45.15
CA ALA A 411 10.31 -8.49 -45.16
C ALA A 411 11.82 -8.72 -45.31
N ALA A 412 12.40 -9.67 -44.58
CA ALA A 412 13.81 -10.04 -44.68
C ALA A 412 14.16 -10.57 -46.08
N TRP A 413 13.28 -11.38 -46.69
CA TRP A 413 13.44 -11.86 -48.06
C TRP A 413 13.40 -10.73 -49.08
N LYS A 414 12.48 -9.77 -48.94
CA LYS A 414 12.42 -8.58 -49.79
C LYS A 414 13.68 -7.72 -49.65
N LEU A 415 14.17 -7.53 -48.42
CA LEU A 415 15.41 -6.81 -48.15
C LEU A 415 16.62 -7.51 -48.79
N LEU A 416 16.69 -8.85 -48.67
CA LEU A 416 17.77 -9.64 -49.26
C LEU A 416 17.76 -9.54 -50.79
N ASN A 417 16.59 -9.59 -51.43
CA ASN A 417 16.48 -9.37 -52.88
C ASN A 417 16.92 -7.96 -53.26
N LEU A 418 16.53 -6.92 -52.50
CA LEU A 418 16.92 -5.54 -52.78
C LEU A 418 18.44 -5.34 -52.66
N ILE A 419 19.07 -5.94 -51.65
CA ILE A 419 20.54 -5.92 -51.49
C ILE A 419 21.21 -6.68 -52.62
N ALA A 420 20.68 -7.85 -52.98
CA ALA A 420 21.21 -8.68 -54.05
C ALA A 420 21.13 -7.95 -55.41
N GLU A 421 19.98 -7.36 -55.74
CA GLU A 421 19.76 -6.54 -56.94
C GLU A 421 20.63 -5.28 -56.95
N GLY A 422 20.96 -4.70 -55.79
CA GLY A 422 21.87 -3.55 -55.69
C GLY A 422 23.37 -3.92 -55.82
N MET A 423 23.77 -5.11 -55.38
CA MET A 423 25.16 -5.56 -55.41
C MET A 423 25.55 -6.27 -56.72
N LEU A 424 24.61 -6.98 -57.36
CA LEU A 424 24.86 -7.75 -58.58
C LEU A 424 25.34 -6.90 -59.78
N PRO A 425 24.73 -5.74 -60.11
CA PRO A 425 25.16 -4.91 -61.24
C PRO A 425 26.57 -4.32 -61.07
N LYS A 426 27.05 -4.22 -59.82
CA LYS A 426 28.38 -3.65 -59.51
C LYS A 426 29.51 -4.66 -59.61
N LYS A 427 29.22 -5.96 -59.46
CA LYS A 427 30.25 -7.02 -59.49
C LYS A 427 30.33 -7.78 -60.80
N ASP A 428 29.26 -7.78 -61.60
CA ASP A 428 29.25 -8.50 -62.88
C ASP A 428 28.32 -7.77 -63.89
N PRO A 429 28.87 -7.03 -64.88
CA PRO A 429 28.09 -6.24 -65.83
C PRO A 429 27.32 -7.08 -66.85
N VAL A 430 27.49 -8.41 -66.86
CA VAL A 430 26.85 -9.34 -67.82
C VAL A 430 25.49 -9.86 -67.31
N VAL A 431 25.10 -9.52 -66.07
CA VAL A 431 23.93 -10.11 -65.39
C VAL A 431 22.59 -9.70 -66.04
N ASN A 432 22.54 -8.56 -66.73
CA ASN A 432 21.32 -8.06 -67.41
C ASN A 432 21.20 -8.47 -68.89
N PHE A 433 22.10 -9.30 -69.42
CA PHE A 433 22.04 -9.71 -70.83
C PHE A 433 21.40 -11.09 -70.98
N CYS A 434 20.33 -11.18 -71.78
CA CYS A 434 19.73 -12.46 -72.18
C CYS A 434 20.67 -13.23 -73.10
N GLU A 435 20.85 -14.53 -72.83
CA GLU A 435 21.76 -15.43 -73.55
C GLU A 435 21.41 -15.56 -75.05
N GLY A 436 20.17 -15.22 -75.42
CA GLY A 436 19.69 -15.16 -76.82
C GLY A 436 19.74 -13.76 -77.47
N CYS A 437 19.99 -12.69 -76.74
CA CYS A 437 20.10 -11.34 -77.31
C CYS A 437 21.49 -11.04 -77.89
N SER A 438 22.47 -11.90 -77.62
CA SER A 438 23.82 -11.81 -78.20
C SER A 438 23.86 -12.26 -79.66
N GLY A 439 22.93 -13.10 -80.11
CA GLY A 439 22.93 -13.62 -81.49
C GLY A 439 22.64 -12.56 -82.54
N THR A 440 21.69 -11.66 -82.29
CA THR A 440 21.25 -10.66 -83.28
C THR A 440 22.10 -9.38 -83.26
N LEU A 441 22.56 -8.93 -82.10
CA LEU A 441 23.33 -7.69 -82.01
C LEU A 441 24.79 -7.87 -82.48
N TYR A 442 25.35 -9.08 -82.35
CA TYR A 442 26.67 -9.40 -82.90
C TYR A 442 26.64 -9.53 -84.44
N GLN A 443 25.51 -9.97 -85.01
CA GLN A 443 25.29 -9.98 -86.47
C GLN A 443 25.01 -8.59 -87.04
N GLU A 444 24.33 -7.70 -86.30
CA GLU A 444 24.13 -6.31 -86.74
C GLU A 444 25.40 -5.44 -86.61
N LEU A 445 26.25 -5.69 -85.62
CA LEU A 445 27.55 -5.01 -85.50
C LEU A 445 28.58 -5.46 -86.55
N GLN A 446 28.53 -6.71 -87.01
CA GLN A 446 29.39 -7.20 -88.09
C GLN A 446 28.94 -6.76 -89.49
N SER A 447 27.67 -6.41 -89.69
CA SER A 447 27.15 -5.91 -90.97
C SER A 447 27.31 -4.40 -91.18
N GLY A 448 27.90 -3.69 -90.21
CA GLY A 448 28.40 -2.32 -90.40
C GLY A 448 27.33 -1.24 -90.63
N ASN A 449 26.06 -1.49 -90.29
CA ASN A 449 24.96 -0.59 -90.67
C ASN A 449 24.34 0.24 -89.53
N VAL A 450 24.91 0.24 -88.32
CA VAL A 450 24.40 1.09 -87.22
C VAL A 450 25.55 1.67 -86.38
N SER A 451 25.54 2.98 -86.19
CA SER A 451 26.50 3.71 -85.35
C SER A 451 26.18 3.55 -83.86
N ARG A 452 27.22 3.50 -83.01
CA ARG A 452 27.16 3.23 -81.56
C ARG A 452 26.15 4.11 -80.79
N ASP A 453 25.90 5.34 -81.24
CA ASP A 453 24.99 6.28 -80.56
C ASP A 453 23.49 5.90 -80.62
N VAL A 454 23.08 5.03 -81.54
CA VAL A 454 21.68 4.57 -81.65
C VAL A 454 21.37 3.43 -80.68
N VAL A 455 22.38 2.67 -80.27
CA VAL A 455 22.21 1.53 -79.34
C VAL A 455 22.01 2.04 -77.91
N ASP A 456 22.74 3.08 -77.48
CA ASP A 456 22.57 3.65 -76.14
C ASP A 456 21.20 4.31 -75.94
N LYS A 457 20.64 4.98 -76.97
CA LYS A 457 19.31 5.61 -76.88
C LYS A 457 18.16 4.61 -76.80
N ARG A 458 18.31 3.40 -77.34
CA ARG A 458 17.25 2.37 -77.28
C ARG A 458 17.29 1.57 -75.96
N VAL A 459 18.39 1.63 -75.22
CA VAL A 459 18.60 0.92 -73.94
C VAL A 459 18.25 1.79 -72.72
N SER A 460 18.26 3.12 -72.83
CA SER A 460 17.97 4.03 -71.71
C SER A 460 16.48 4.25 -71.41
N GLY A 461 15.53 3.68 -72.16
CA GLY A 461 14.11 3.67 -71.79
C GLY A 461 13.51 5.04 -71.44
N THR A 462 13.85 6.09 -72.18
CA THR A 462 13.23 7.41 -72.06
C THR A 462 12.51 7.76 -73.35
N ASP A 463 11.26 7.31 -73.46
CA ASP A 463 10.26 7.97 -74.31
C ASP A 463 8.93 7.98 -73.54
N GLU A 464 8.68 9.13 -72.90
CA GLU A 464 7.34 9.58 -72.52
C GLU A 464 6.60 10.02 -73.79
N SER A 465 5.45 9.38 -74.06
CA SER A 465 4.34 9.75 -74.95
C SER A 465 3.92 8.49 -75.72
N MET A 466 2.66 8.04 -75.79
CA MET A 466 1.42 8.79 -75.87
C MET A 466 0.23 7.79 -75.81
N VAL A 467 -0.90 8.24 -75.26
CA VAL A 467 -2.30 7.84 -75.58
C VAL A 467 -2.95 6.63 -74.89
N THR A 468 -3.67 6.98 -73.81
CA THR A 468 -4.98 6.52 -73.33
C THR A 468 -6.02 6.08 -74.36
N LEU A 469 -6.96 5.22 -73.91
CA LEU A 469 -8.26 4.76 -74.48
C LEU A 469 -8.20 3.26 -74.83
N ILE A 470 -9.03 2.37 -74.27
CA ILE A 470 -10.51 2.36 -74.21
C ILE A 470 -10.99 1.53 -73.01
N SER A 471 -12.08 1.98 -72.39
CA SER A 471 -12.87 1.28 -71.38
C SER A 471 -13.64 0.06 -71.93
N ARG A 472 -13.61 -1.07 -71.22
CA ARG A 472 -14.82 -1.77 -70.76
C ARG A 472 -14.48 -2.76 -69.67
#